data_AF-L0FX97-F1
#
_entry.id   AF-L0FX97-F1
#
_cell.length_a   1.000
_cell.length_b   1.000
_cell.length_c   1.000
_cell.angle_alpha   90.00
_cell.angle_beta   90.00
_cell.angle_gamma   90.00
#
_symmetry.space_group_name_H-M   'P 1'
#
loop_
_entity.id
_entity.type
_entity.pdbx_description
1 polymer ?
#
loop_
_entity_poly.entity_id
_entity_poly.type
_entity_poly.pdbx_seq_one_letter_code
_entity_poly.pdbx_strand_id
1 'polypeptide(L)'
;MPKELVLKLHRDIPPTDWIHKIRLLDEFFDSVAPKLDEDVLFIKRHEQYGFFLWEAGEWSRAIEHYERALTKLEAADNPFLYHIVTLQLITCYQHLENYRAAMVWFETAMLNLTPGHHAFERLGLLEKYVQLLEATAQPFDEKYLPIIQQVVDEAGFPPPEEHPKSAIKSLSAMHLEWNQKLSKLYLDAKKGKIDLHDSLKAYAETCPIGWYRDHVNERL
;
A
#
# COMPACT_ATOMS: atom_id res chain seq x y z
N MET A 1 -18.12 -1.36 -3.79
CA MET A 1 -19.03 -1.17 -2.65
C MET A 1 -19.70 0.19 -2.74
N PRO A 2 -20.97 0.34 -2.34
CA PRO A 2 -21.62 1.64 -2.21
C PRO A 2 -20.84 2.56 -1.27
N LYS A 3 -20.80 3.85 -1.57
CA LYS A 3 -20.04 4.85 -0.80
C LYS A 3 -20.47 4.87 0.67
N GLU A 4 -21.75 4.74 0.93
CA GLU A 4 -22.36 4.76 2.26
C GLU A 4 -21.86 3.59 3.10
N LEU A 5 -21.73 2.40 2.50
CA LEU A 5 -21.20 1.22 3.17
C LEU A 5 -19.70 1.39 3.48
N VAL A 6 -18.91 1.92 2.54
CA VAL A 6 -17.48 2.21 2.77
C VAL A 6 -17.32 3.19 3.94
N LEU A 7 -18.09 4.28 3.96
CA LEU A 7 -18.05 5.23 5.08
C LEU A 7 -18.44 4.56 6.40
N LYS A 8 -19.47 3.73 6.40
CA LYS A 8 -19.89 3.00 7.60
C LYS A 8 -18.76 2.09 8.13
N LEU A 9 -18.13 1.31 7.25
CA LEU A 9 -17.08 0.34 7.61
C LEU A 9 -15.79 0.99 8.12
N HIS A 10 -15.37 2.12 7.55
CA HIS A 10 -14.06 2.73 7.84
C HIS A 10 -14.11 3.98 8.74
N ARG A 11 -15.27 4.64 8.85
CA ARG A 11 -15.41 5.86 9.67
C ARG A 11 -16.28 5.63 10.90
N ASP A 12 -17.39 4.91 10.74
CA ASP A 12 -18.43 4.86 11.77
C ASP A 12 -18.27 3.66 12.73
N ILE A 13 -17.58 2.61 12.30
CA ILE A 13 -17.31 1.41 13.10
C ILE A 13 -15.82 1.39 13.49
N PRO A 14 -15.47 1.31 14.78
CA PRO A 14 -14.09 1.30 15.21
C PRO A 14 -13.35 0.05 14.68
N PRO A 15 -12.03 0.13 14.43
CA PRO A 15 -11.22 -1.02 14.00
C PRO A 15 -11.39 -2.28 14.85
N THR A 16 -11.54 -2.13 16.18
CA THR A 16 -11.69 -3.24 17.11
C THR A 16 -13.02 -4.00 16.98
N ASP A 17 -14.05 -3.40 16.37
CA ASP A 17 -15.34 -4.07 16.11
C ASP A 17 -15.36 -4.71 14.70
N TRP A 18 -14.31 -5.48 14.40
CA TRP A 18 -14.13 -6.15 13.11
C TRP A 18 -15.20 -7.23 12.85
N ILE A 19 -15.81 -7.81 13.89
CA ILE A 19 -16.93 -8.76 13.76
C ILE A 19 -18.12 -8.07 13.09
N HIS A 20 -18.47 -6.87 13.55
CA HIS A 20 -19.55 -6.10 12.95
C HIS A 20 -19.21 -5.67 11.52
N LYS A 21 -17.96 -5.25 11.26
CA LYS A 21 -17.50 -4.94 9.90
C LYS A 21 -17.67 -6.14 8.96
N ILE A 22 -17.21 -7.32 9.37
CA ILE A 22 -17.33 -8.56 8.58
C ILE A 22 -18.81 -8.89 8.32
N ARG A 23 -19.68 -8.85 9.34
CA ARG A 23 -21.11 -9.15 9.16
C ARG A 23 -21.77 -8.24 8.11
N LEU A 24 -21.52 -6.93 8.17
CA LEU A 24 -22.06 -5.99 7.18
C LEU A 24 -21.51 -6.23 5.78
N LEU A 25 -20.24 -6.65 5.70
CA LEU A 25 -19.61 -6.98 4.44
C LEU A 25 -20.18 -8.27 3.83
N ASP A 26 -20.55 -9.25 4.67
CA ASP A 26 -21.19 -10.50 4.25
C ASP A 26 -22.57 -10.23 3.64
N GLU A 27 -23.39 -9.46 4.35
CA GLU A 27 -24.70 -9.01 3.85
C GLU A 27 -24.56 -8.32 2.48
N PHE A 28 -23.54 -7.47 2.33
CA PHE A 28 -23.25 -6.83 1.05
C PHE A 28 -22.85 -7.85 -0.02
N PHE A 29 -21.88 -8.72 0.26
CA PHE A 29 -21.39 -9.67 -0.72
C PHE A 29 -22.46 -10.66 -1.16
N ASP A 30 -23.30 -11.15 -0.25
CA ASP A 30 -24.40 -12.04 -0.57
C ASP A 30 -25.43 -11.35 -1.49
N SER A 31 -25.65 -10.04 -1.31
CA SER A 31 -26.54 -9.26 -2.18
C SER A 31 -26.02 -9.07 -3.62
N VAL A 32 -24.69 -9.18 -3.82
CA VAL A 32 -24.05 -9.03 -5.15
C VAL A 32 -23.52 -10.33 -5.72
N ALA A 33 -23.52 -11.42 -4.96
CA ALA A 33 -22.97 -12.71 -5.36
C ALA A 33 -23.51 -13.23 -6.70
N PRO A 34 -24.82 -13.11 -7.02
CA PRO A 34 -25.34 -13.57 -8.32
C PRO A 34 -24.81 -12.79 -9.54
N LYS A 35 -24.08 -11.68 -9.32
CA LYS A 35 -23.63 -10.75 -10.36
C LYS A 35 -22.11 -10.74 -10.54
N LEU A 36 -21.38 -11.51 -9.73
CA LEU A 36 -19.93 -11.53 -9.72
C LEU A 36 -19.42 -12.94 -9.99
N ASP A 37 -18.26 -13.00 -10.62
CA ASP A 37 -17.48 -14.23 -10.70
C ASP A 37 -17.13 -14.72 -9.29
N GLU A 38 -17.18 -16.03 -9.08
CA GLU A 38 -16.99 -16.66 -7.78
C GLU A 38 -15.58 -16.42 -7.22
N ASP A 39 -14.55 -16.52 -8.07
CA ASP A 39 -13.16 -16.29 -7.66
C ASP A 39 -12.93 -14.80 -7.34
N VAL A 40 -13.50 -13.90 -8.15
CA VAL A 40 -13.45 -12.45 -7.86
C VAL A 40 -14.13 -12.12 -6.52
N LEU A 41 -15.29 -12.73 -6.24
CA LEU A 41 -15.99 -12.55 -4.98
C LEU A 41 -15.17 -13.10 -3.80
N PHE A 42 -14.60 -14.29 -3.97
CA PHE A 42 -13.77 -14.95 -2.96
C PHE A 42 -12.53 -14.11 -2.61
N ILE A 43 -11.79 -13.65 -3.62
CA ILE A 43 -10.61 -12.80 -3.45
C ILE A 43 -10.98 -11.53 -2.70
N LYS A 44 -12.02 -10.81 -3.15
CA LYS A 44 -12.45 -9.55 -2.52
C LYS A 44 -12.90 -9.75 -1.08
N ARG A 45 -13.60 -10.85 -0.81
CA ARG A 45 -14.08 -11.17 0.54
C ARG A 45 -12.91 -11.43 1.48
N HIS A 46 -11.98 -12.28 1.05
CA HIS A 46 -10.81 -12.63 1.86
C HIS A 46 -9.82 -11.48 2.03
N GLU A 47 -9.61 -10.64 1.01
CA GLU A 47 -8.79 -9.44 1.15
C GLU A 47 -9.38 -8.46 2.17
N GLN A 48 -10.68 -8.16 2.09
CA GLN A 48 -11.34 -7.23 3.01
C GLN A 48 -11.41 -7.75 4.45
N TYR A 49 -11.64 -9.06 4.64
CA TYR A 49 -11.56 -9.67 5.97
C TYR A 49 -10.15 -9.56 6.55
N GLY A 50 -9.13 -9.88 5.74
CA GLY A 50 -7.73 -9.73 6.12
C GLY A 50 -7.43 -8.29 6.53
N PHE A 51 -7.94 -7.30 5.79
CA PHE A 51 -7.80 -5.89 6.11
C PHE A 51 -8.43 -5.50 7.45
N PHE A 52 -9.68 -5.90 7.73
CA PHE A 52 -10.33 -5.57 9.01
C PHE A 52 -9.67 -6.24 10.21
N LEU A 53 -9.20 -7.48 10.05
CA LEU A 53 -8.45 -8.18 11.09
C LEU A 53 -7.08 -7.53 11.31
N TRP A 54 -6.42 -7.09 10.24
CA TRP A 54 -5.18 -6.32 10.32
C TRP A 54 -5.43 -4.98 11.06
N GLU A 55 -6.44 -4.20 10.70
CA GLU A 55 -6.76 -2.97 11.43
C GLU A 55 -7.05 -3.21 12.94
N ALA A 56 -7.57 -4.38 13.29
CA ALA A 56 -7.86 -4.78 14.66
C ALA A 56 -6.65 -5.34 15.44
N GLY A 57 -5.51 -5.57 14.79
CA GLY A 57 -4.34 -6.21 15.39
C GLY A 57 -4.41 -7.74 15.48
N GLU A 58 -5.38 -8.36 14.82
CA GLU A 58 -5.58 -9.81 14.78
C GLU A 58 -4.69 -10.45 13.70
N TRP A 59 -3.37 -10.25 13.80
CA TRP A 59 -2.40 -10.52 12.73
C TRP A 59 -2.43 -11.96 12.21
N SER A 60 -2.51 -12.95 13.11
CA SER A 60 -2.56 -14.37 12.73
C SER A 60 -3.79 -14.68 11.87
N ARG A 61 -4.94 -14.10 12.21
CA ARG A 61 -6.18 -14.30 11.48
C ARG A 61 -6.18 -13.52 10.17
N ALA A 62 -5.60 -12.32 10.16
CA ALA A 62 -5.41 -11.55 8.94
C ALA A 62 -4.57 -12.35 7.91
N ILE A 63 -3.49 -13.01 8.35
CA ILE A 63 -2.67 -13.89 7.50
C ILE A 63 -3.52 -14.98 6.84
N GLU A 64 -4.32 -15.72 7.62
CA GLU A 64 -5.18 -16.80 7.08
C GLU A 64 -6.07 -16.29 5.94
N HIS A 65 -6.62 -15.08 6.08
CA HIS A 65 -7.48 -14.49 5.06
C HIS A 65 -6.70 -14.00 3.84
N TYR A 66 -5.56 -13.35 4.02
CA TYR A 66 -4.71 -12.94 2.90
C TYR A 66 -4.16 -14.13 2.12
N GLU A 67 -3.70 -15.19 2.79
CA GLU A 67 -3.25 -16.43 2.13
C GLU A 67 -4.38 -17.09 1.34
N ARG A 68 -5.61 -17.11 1.88
CA ARG A 68 -6.79 -17.57 1.13
C ARG A 68 -7.00 -16.75 -0.13
N ALA A 69 -6.96 -15.41 -0.07
CA ALA A 69 -7.09 -14.58 -1.26
C ALA A 69 -6.03 -14.95 -2.33
N LEU A 70 -4.79 -15.19 -1.91
CA LEU A 70 -3.69 -15.58 -2.81
C LEU A 70 -3.79 -17.01 -3.37
N THR A 71 -4.71 -17.86 -2.89
CA THR A 71 -4.99 -19.15 -3.57
C THR A 71 -5.70 -18.98 -4.91
N LYS A 72 -6.26 -17.79 -5.16
CA LYS A 72 -7.04 -17.45 -6.36
C LYS A 72 -6.53 -16.19 -7.07
N LEU A 73 -5.79 -15.34 -6.36
CA LEU A 73 -5.24 -14.10 -6.88
C LEU A 73 -3.81 -14.30 -7.38
N GLU A 74 -3.63 -14.31 -8.69
CA GLU A 74 -2.31 -14.29 -9.32
C GLU A 74 -1.82 -12.85 -9.52
N ALA A 75 -0.49 -12.66 -9.48
CA ALA A 75 0.12 -11.34 -9.65
C ALA A 75 -0.19 -10.70 -11.01
N ALA A 76 -0.37 -11.51 -12.06
CA ALA A 76 -0.68 -11.02 -13.40
C ALA A 76 -2.13 -10.54 -13.55
N ASP A 77 -3.07 -11.11 -12.78
CA ASP A 77 -4.50 -10.82 -12.92
C ASP A 77 -4.86 -9.47 -12.32
N ASN A 78 -4.27 -9.15 -11.16
CA ASN A 78 -4.42 -7.85 -10.53
C ASN A 78 -3.16 -7.47 -9.73
N PRO A 79 -2.14 -6.91 -10.41
CA PRO A 79 -0.84 -6.58 -9.82
C PRO A 79 -0.96 -5.68 -8.58
N PHE A 80 -1.84 -4.67 -8.65
CA PHE A 80 -2.08 -3.75 -7.53
C PHE A 80 -2.62 -4.47 -6.30
N LEU A 81 -3.67 -5.29 -6.46
CA LEU A 81 -4.26 -6.02 -5.33
C LEU A 81 -3.27 -7.04 -4.75
N TYR A 82 -2.54 -7.74 -5.62
CA TYR A 82 -1.49 -8.68 -5.21
C TYR A 82 -0.41 -7.98 -4.39
N HIS A 83 0.05 -6.82 -4.84
CA HIS A 83 1.01 -5.98 -4.12
C HIS A 83 0.50 -5.59 -2.73
N ILE A 84 -0.76 -5.12 -2.63
CA ILE A 84 -1.35 -4.76 -1.33
C ILE A 84 -1.41 -5.98 -0.40
N VAL A 85 -1.94 -7.12 -0.87
CA VAL A 85 -2.09 -8.34 -0.05
C VAL A 85 -0.72 -8.85 0.44
N THR A 86 0.28 -8.88 -0.43
CA THR A 86 1.64 -9.32 -0.05
C THR A 86 2.31 -8.36 0.93
N LEU A 87 2.15 -7.06 0.77
CA LEU A 87 2.71 -6.05 1.70
C LEU A 87 2.06 -6.16 3.09
N GLN A 88 0.77 -6.50 3.14
CA GLN A 88 0.06 -6.77 4.39
C GLN A 88 0.50 -8.09 5.04
N LEU A 89 0.74 -9.15 4.27
CA LEU A 89 1.31 -10.40 4.80
C LEU A 89 2.69 -10.18 5.43
N ILE A 90 3.59 -9.48 4.74
CA ILE A 90 4.93 -9.13 5.27
C ILE A 90 4.79 -8.42 6.61
N THR A 91 3.88 -7.44 6.68
CA THR A 91 3.62 -6.65 7.89
C THR A 91 3.04 -7.52 9.02
N CYS A 92 2.09 -8.40 8.73
CA CYS A 92 1.51 -9.30 9.74
C CYS A 92 2.57 -10.25 10.30
N TYR A 93 3.38 -10.88 9.45
CA TYR A 93 4.45 -11.76 9.92
C TYR A 93 5.52 -11.01 10.71
N GLN A 94 5.83 -9.77 10.33
CA GLN A 94 6.73 -8.90 11.10
C GLN A 94 6.17 -8.60 12.50
N HIS A 95 4.88 -8.32 12.64
CA HIS A 95 4.23 -8.12 13.96
C HIS A 95 4.22 -9.37 14.83
N LEU A 96 4.21 -10.56 14.21
CA LEU A 96 4.34 -11.84 14.90
C LEU A 96 5.79 -12.28 15.09
N GLU A 97 6.76 -11.41 14.79
CA GLU A 97 8.20 -11.69 14.85
C GLU A 97 8.65 -12.91 14.01
N ASN A 98 7.81 -13.35 13.07
CA ASN A 98 8.14 -14.41 12.13
C ASN A 98 8.86 -13.82 10.91
N TYR A 99 10.05 -13.28 11.15
CA TYR A 99 10.83 -12.57 10.15
C TYR A 99 11.24 -13.46 8.96
N ARG A 100 11.35 -14.78 9.17
CA ARG A 100 11.62 -15.73 8.10
C ARG A 100 10.46 -15.77 7.09
N ALA A 101 9.22 -15.90 7.57
CA ALA A 101 8.05 -15.90 6.70
C ALA A 101 7.85 -14.52 6.03
N ALA A 102 8.08 -13.44 6.78
CA ALA A 102 8.04 -12.08 6.22
C ALA A 102 9.05 -11.89 5.07
N MET A 103 10.28 -12.40 5.22
CA MET A 103 11.31 -12.34 4.18
C MET A 103 10.94 -13.16 2.94
N VAL A 104 10.38 -14.37 3.12
CA VAL A 104 9.88 -15.20 2.00
C VAL A 104 8.81 -14.46 1.20
N TRP A 105 7.88 -13.79 1.88
CA TRP A 105 6.84 -12.99 1.21
C TRP A 105 7.40 -11.73 0.55
N PHE A 106 8.41 -11.08 1.14
CA PHE A 106 9.12 -9.99 0.47
C PHE A 106 9.79 -10.46 -0.81
N GLU A 107 10.55 -11.56 -0.77
CA GLU A 107 11.22 -12.09 -1.96
C GLU A 107 10.20 -12.52 -3.03
N THR A 108 9.10 -13.17 -2.62
CA THR A 108 7.99 -13.52 -3.51
C THR A 108 7.37 -12.28 -4.16
N ALA A 109 7.11 -11.22 -3.41
CA ALA A 109 6.55 -9.98 -3.94
C ALA A 109 7.52 -9.32 -4.93
N MET A 110 8.81 -9.29 -4.61
CA MET A 110 9.84 -8.73 -5.50
C MET A 110 9.98 -9.50 -6.81
N LEU A 111 9.88 -10.83 -6.78
CA LEU A 111 9.90 -11.68 -7.99
C LEU A 111 8.70 -11.44 -8.90
N ASN A 112 7.57 -11.00 -8.34
CA ASN A 112 6.33 -10.74 -9.07
C ASN A 112 6.17 -9.27 -9.48
N LEU A 113 7.18 -8.42 -9.25
CA LEU A 113 7.19 -7.06 -9.79
C LEU A 113 7.28 -7.09 -11.31
N THR A 114 6.20 -6.70 -11.96
CA THR A 114 6.14 -6.46 -13.41
C THR A 114 6.55 -5.02 -13.75
N PRO A 115 6.92 -4.72 -15.01
CA PRO A 115 7.20 -3.35 -15.45
C PRO A 115 6.04 -2.36 -15.22
N GLY A 116 4.80 -2.84 -15.15
CA GLY A 116 3.61 -2.02 -14.90
C GLY A 116 3.44 -1.55 -13.45
N HIS A 117 4.25 -2.05 -12.51
CA HIS A 117 4.21 -1.57 -11.13
C HIS A 117 4.74 -0.13 -11.03
N HIS A 118 4.13 0.64 -10.15
CA HIS A 118 4.51 2.02 -9.88
C HIS A 118 5.79 2.09 -9.02
N ALA A 119 6.61 3.11 -9.21
CA ALA A 119 7.82 3.32 -8.41
C ALA A 119 7.55 3.30 -6.89
N PHE A 120 6.39 3.79 -6.46
CA PHE A 120 5.98 3.81 -5.05
C PHE A 120 5.62 2.43 -4.48
N GLU A 121 5.16 1.49 -5.32
CA GLU A 121 4.92 0.10 -4.90
C GLU A 121 6.26 -0.60 -4.62
N ARG A 122 7.24 -0.41 -5.52
CA ARG A 122 8.62 -0.90 -5.32
C ARG A 122 9.23 -0.30 -4.05
N LEU A 123 9.06 1.01 -3.85
CA LEU A 123 9.53 1.71 -2.64
C LEU A 123 8.90 1.12 -1.36
N GLY A 124 7.60 0.83 -1.38
CA GLY A 124 6.91 0.20 -0.25
C GLY A 124 7.49 -1.17 0.13
N LEU A 125 7.83 -2.02 -0.85
CA LEU A 125 8.50 -3.30 -0.58
C LEU A 125 9.92 -3.11 -0.05
N LEU A 126 10.69 -2.19 -0.64
CA LEU A 126 12.05 -1.88 -0.19
C LEU A 126 12.06 -1.36 1.25
N GLU A 127 11.08 -0.55 1.63
CA GLU A 127 10.93 -0.08 3.02
C GLU A 127 10.70 -1.25 3.98
N LYS A 128 9.81 -2.19 3.63
CA LYS A 128 9.58 -3.40 4.42
C LYS A 128 10.84 -4.26 4.54
N TYR A 129 11.61 -4.39 3.45
CA TYR A 129 12.88 -5.08 3.48
C TYR A 129 13.87 -4.46 4.47
N VAL A 130 14.04 -3.13 4.44
CA VAL A 130 14.91 -2.43 5.39
C VAL A 130 14.47 -2.67 6.83
N GLN A 131 13.17 -2.62 7.12
CA GLN A 131 12.64 -2.92 8.45
C GLN A 131 12.97 -4.37 8.90
N LEU A 132 12.85 -5.34 7.99
CA LEU A 132 13.21 -6.74 8.27
C LEU A 132 14.71 -6.91 8.53
N LEU A 133 15.56 -6.26 7.73
CA LEU A 133 17.01 -6.30 7.93
C LEU A 133 17.42 -5.70 9.27
N GLU A 134 16.76 -4.64 9.70
CA GLU A 134 17.03 -3.99 10.99
C GLU A 134 16.59 -4.86 12.16
N ALA A 135 15.38 -5.45 12.08
CA ALA A 135 14.88 -6.37 13.10
C ALA A 135 15.76 -7.63 13.26
N THR A 136 16.42 -8.05 12.18
CA THR A 136 17.25 -9.27 12.16
C THR A 136 18.75 -9.01 12.14
N ALA A 137 19.17 -7.75 12.20
CA ALA A 137 20.57 -7.31 12.08
C ALA A 137 21.30 -7.85 10.82
N GLN A 138 20.57 -8.05 9.72
CA GLN A 138 21.12 -8.57 8.46
C GLN A 138 21.73 -7.45 7.60
N PRO A 139 22.78 -7.76 6.81
CA PRO A 139 23.32 -6.83 5.83
C PRO A 139 22.34 -6.60 4.67
N PHE A 140 22.52 -5.50 3.95
CA PHE A 140 21.72 -5.22 2.75
C PHE A 140 22.21 -6.08 1.58
N ASP A 141 21.29 -6.68 0.84
CA ASP A 141 21.60 -7.45 -0.37
C ASP A 141 21.68 -6.52 -1.58
N GLU A 142 22.87 -6.39 -2.16
CA GLU A 142 23.16 -5.48 -3.28
C GLU A 142 22.34 -5.78 -4.55
N LYS A 143 21.72 -6.98 -4.66
CA LYS A 143 20.83 -7.29 -5.78
C LYS A 143 19.65 -6.33 -5.92
N TYR A 144 19.30 -5.61 -4.84
CA TYR A 144 18.21 -4.64 -4.83
C TYR A 144 18.65 -3.21 -5.20
N LEU A 145 19.96 -2.93 -5.34
CA LEU A 145 20.45 -1.60 -5.74
C LEU A 145 19.87 -1.11 -7.07
N PRO A 146 19.78 -1.93 -8.14
CA PRO A 146 19.16 -1.49 -9.40
C PRO A 146 17.70 -1.07 -9.24
N ILE A 147 16.98 -1.67 -8.28
CA ILE A 147 15.57 -1.37 -8.04
C ILE A 147 15.43 -0.03 -7.30
N ILE A 148 16.35 0.29 -6.38
CA ILE A 148 16.40 1.63 -5.76
C ILE A 148 16.60 2.68 -6.86
N GLN A 149 17.55 2.46 -7.77
CA GLN A 149 17.79 3.40 -8.87
C GLN A 149 16.57 3.55 -9.77
N GLN A 150 15.91 2.44 -10.11
CA GLN A 150 14.66 2.47 -10.89
C GLN A 150 13.58 3.32 -10.19
N VAL A 151 13.41 3.19 -8.87
CA VAL A 151 12.47 4.03 -8.11
C VAL A 151 12.83 5.51 -8.21
N VAL A 152 14.11 5.83 -8.08
CA VAL A 152 14.61 7.21 -8.17
C VAL A 152 14.32 7.80 -9.55
N ASP A 153 14.66 7.07 -10.61
CA ASP A 153 14.52 7.51 -11.99
C ASP A 153 13.04 7.66 -12.39
N GLU A 154 12.21 6.66 -12.09
CA GLU A 154 10.80 6.63 -12.48
C GLU A 154 9.94 7.64 -11.72
N ALA A 155 10.17 7.81 -10.41
CA ALA A 155 9.42 8.81 -9.64
C ALA A 155 10.03 10.22 -9.73
N GLY A 156 11.24 10.34 -10.28
CA GLY A 156 11.99 11.60 -10.33
C GLY A 156 12.37 12.11 -8.94
N PHE A 157 12.83 11.23 -8.06
CA PHE A 157 13.38 11.64 -6.76
C PHE A 157 14.72 12.38 -6.94
N PRO A 158 15.09 13.26 -6.01
CA PRO A 158 16.46 13.75 -5.94
C PRO A 158 17.44 12.58 -5.69
N PRO A 159 18.74 12.76 -6.03
CA PRO A 159 19.75 11.75 -5.76
C PRO A 159 19.68 11.29 -4.29
N PRO A 160 19.58 9.97 -4.04
CA PRO A 160 19.47 9.46 -2.69
C PRO A 160 20.82 9.52 -1.96
N GLU A 161 20.79 9.24 -0.65
CA GLU A 161 21.99 9.03 0.15
C GLU A 161 22.82 7.83 -0.35
N GLU A 162 24.13 7.81 -0.04
CA GLU A 162 25.03 6.74 -0.50
C GLU A 162 24.70 5.36 0.10
N HIS A 163 24.19 5.31 1.33
CA HIS A 163 23.89 4.05 2.00
C HIS A 163 22.48 3.55 1.67
N PRO A 164 22.30 2.31 1.17
CA PRO A 164 21.02 1.87 0.61
C PRO A 164 19.87 1.84 1.63
N LYS A 165 20.16 1.44 2.88
CA LYS A 165 19.14 1.43 3.95
C LYS A 165 18.62 2.84 4.26
N SER A 166 19.52 3.82 4.35
CA SER A 166 19.13 5.20 4.67
C SER A 166 18.55 5.93 3.45
N ALA A 167 19.04 5.63 2.24
CA ALA A 167 18.43 6.03 0.98
C ALA A 167 16.94 5.64 0.92
N ILE A 168 16.62 4.34 1.10
CA ILE A 168 15.23 3.86 1.07
C ILE A 168 14.37 4.58 2.12
N LYS A 169 14.87 4.74 3.36
CA LYS A 169 14.15 5.46 4.41
C LYS A 169 13.88 6.92 4.06
N SER A 170 14.86 7.61 3.49
CA SER A 170 14.75 9.00 3.06
C SER A 170 13.73 9.16 1.93
N LEU A 171 13.78 8.27 0.93
CA LEU A 171 12.81 8.23 -0.17
C LEU A 171 11.39 7.97 0.34
N SER A 172 11.19 6.98 1.22
CA SER A 172 9.88 6.69 1.84
C SER A 172 9.35 7.87 2.65
N ALA A 173 10.18 8.49 3.48
CA ALA A 173 9.80 9.65 4.29
C ALA A 173 9.39 10.84 3.40
N MET A 174 10.17 11.12 2.36
CA MET A 174 9.87 12.18 1.39
C MET A 174 8.56 11.89 0.64
N HIS A 175 8.37 10.66 0.15
CA HIS A 175 7.12 10.25 -0.49
C HIS A 175 5.91 10.47 0.42
N LEU A 176 5.99 10.03 1.68
CA LEU A 176 4.92 10.15 2.66
C LEU A 176 4.56 11.62 2.92
N GLU A 177 5.56 12.47 3.16
CA GLU A 177 5.37 13.90 3.43
C GLU A 177 4.63 14.59 2.28
N TRP A 178 5.10 14.40 1.05
CA TRP A 178 4.55 15.08 -0.12
C TRP A 178 3.17 14.53 -0.50
N ASN A 179 2.94 13.22 -0.36
CA ASN A 179 1.60 12.63 -0.51
C ASN A 179 0.58 13.26 0.45
N GLN A 180 0.97 13.41 1.72
CA GLN A 180 0.11 13.99 2.76
C GLN A 180 -0.17 15.47 2.48
N LYS A 181 0.85 16.23 2.07
CA LYS A 181 0.68 17.63 1.66
C LYS A 181 -0.34 17.74 0.53
N LEU A 182 -0.19 16.96 -0.55
CA LEU A 182 -1.11 16.98 -1.68
C LEU A 182 -2.54 16.59 -1.28
N SER A 183 -2.69 15.51 -0.51
CA SER A 183 -3.99 15.06 0.01
C SER A 183 -4.68 16.14 0.84
N LYS A 184 -3.92 16.86 1.68
CA LYS A 184 -4.44 17.96 2.49
C LYS A 184 -4.95 19.12 1.63
N LEU A 185 -4.25 19.47 0.55
CA LEU A 185 -4.72 20.51 -0.37
C LEU A 185 -6.11 20.19 -0.93
N TYR A 186 -6.31 18.96 -1.44
CA TYR A 186 -7.62 18.55 -1.95
C TYR A 186 -8.71 18.59 -0.88
N LEU A 187 -8.40 18.17 0.35
CA LEU A 187 -9.36 18.19 1.46
C LEU A 187 -9.72 19.61 1.91
N ASP A 188 -8.75 20.51 2.01
CA ASP A 188 -8.98 21.89 2.44
C ASP A 188 -9.67 22.71 1.33
N ALA A 189 -9.36 22.47 0.05
CA ALA A 189 -10.08 23.04 -1.08
C ALA A 189 -11.56 22.61 -1.10
N LYS A 190 -11.84 21.31 -0.87
CA LYS A 190 -13.22 20.80 -0.77
C LYS A 190 -14.01 21.43 0.38
N LYS A 191 -13.32 21.92 1.42
CA LYS A 191 -13.89 22.66 2.55
C LYS A 191 -13.97 24.17 2.31
N GLY A 192 -13.58 24.66 1.13
CA GLY A 192 -13.57 26.07 0.77
C GLY A 192 -12.53 26.90 1.53
N LYS A 193 -11.48 26.28 2.08
CA LYS A 193 -10.47 26.98 2.90
C LYS A 193 -9.34 27.62 2.09
N ILE A 194 -9.08 27.12 0.90
CA ILE A 194 -7.99 27.54 0.02
C ILE A 194 -8.48 27.58 -1.43
N ASP A 195 -7.81 28.37 -2.26
CA ASP A 195 -7.90 28.23 -3.71
C ASP A 195 -7.05 27.03 -4.15
N LEU A 196 -7.67 26.04 -4.82
CA LEU A 196 -6.97 24.82 -5.21
C LEU A 196 -5.93 25.09 -6.29
N HIS A 197 -6.24 25.95 -7.27
CA HIS A 197 -5.38 26.19 -8.42
C HIS A 197 -4.05 26.82 -8.02
N ASP A 198 -4.11 27.90 -7.26
CA ASP A 198 -2.92 28.60 -6.77
C ASP A 198 -2.11 27.72 -5.79
N SER A 199 -2.81 26.93 -4.96
CA SER A 199 -2.14 26.01 -4.03
C SER A 199 -1.43 24.85 -4.76
N LEU A 200 -2.01 24.34 -5.84
CA LEU A 200 -1.40 23.31 -6.68
C LEU A 200 -0.18 23.84 -7.43
N LYS A 201 -0.21 25.09 -7.93
CA LYS A 201 0.98 25.74 -8.51
C LYS A 201 2.13 25.82 -7.50
N ALA A 202 1.87 26.35 -6.31
CA ALA A 202 2.88 26.46 -5.26
C ALA A 202 3.42 25.09 -4.83
N TYR A 203 2.57 24.05 -4.80
CA TYR A 203 2.99 22.68 -4.56
C TYR A 203 3.94 22.16 -5.65
N ALA A 204 3.60 22.35 -6.93
CA ALA A 204 4.41 21.90 -8.06
C ALA A 204 5.79 22.60 -8.11
N GLU A 205 5.87 23.87 -7.71
CA GLU A 205 7.12 24.63 -7.65
C GLU A 205 8.08 24.14 -6.55
N THR A 206 7.55 23.54 -5.47
CA THR A 206 8.33 23.19 -4.29
C THR A 206 8.54 21.68 -4.09
N CYS A 207 7.71 20.84 -4.73
CA CYS A 207 7.80 19.40 -4.60
C CYS A 207 9.06 18.86 -5.30
N PRO A 208 9.96 18.16 -4.59
CA PRO A 208 11.20 17.65 -5.17
C PRO A 208 11.00 16.40 -6.03
N ILE A 209 9.86 15.71 -5.89
CA ILE A 209 9.56 14.46 -6.60
C ILE A 209 8.90 14.78 -7.95
N GLY A 210 9.55 14.38 -9.04
CA GLY A 210 9.09 14.59 -10.41
C GLY A 210 7.65 14.14 -10.65
N TRP A 211 7.33 12.91 -10.25
CA TRP A 211 5.99 12.35 -10.42
C TRP A 211 4.88 13.24 -9.84
N TYR A 212 5.09 13.77 -8.64
CA TYR A 212 4.09 14.63 -8.00
C TYR A 212 3.95 15.98 -8.70
N ARG A 213 5.05 16.54 -9.23
CA ARG A 213 4.98 17.77 -10.03
C ARG A 213 4.19 17.54 -11.31
N ASP A 214 4.49 16.46 -12.03
CA ASP A 214 3.83 16.12 -13.28
C ASP A 214 2.33 15.85 -13.05
N HIS A 215 2.01 15.04 -12.03
CA HIS A 215 0.64 14.77 -11.62
C HIS A 215 -0.17 16.05 -11.33
N VAL A 216 0.43 17.02 -10.64
CA VAL A 216 -0.26 18.27 -10.33
C VAL A 216 -0.38 19.16 -11.57
N ASN A 217 0.67 19.24 -12.39
CA ASN A 217 0.67 20.05 -13.62
C ASN A 217 -0.37 19.59 -14.64
N GLU A 218 -0.68 18.28 -14.72
CA GLU A 218 -1.77 17.75 -15.55
C GLU A 218 -3.18 18.25 -15.14
N ARG A 219 -3.31 18.83 -13.95
CA ARG A 219 -4.59 19.25 -13.35
C ARG A 219 -4.72 20.77 -13.21
N LEU A 220 -3.70 21.52 -13.61
CA LEU A 220 -3.67 22.98 -13.70
C LEU A 220 -4.15 23.46 -15.08
#